data_AF-X0QM84-F1
#
_entry.id   AF-X0QM84-F1
#
_cell.length_a   1.000
_cell.length_b   1.000
_cell.length_c   1.000
_cell.angle_alpha   90.00
_cell.angle_beta   90.00
_cell.angle_gamma   90.00
#
_symmetry.space_group_name_H-M   'P 1'
#
loop_
_entity.id
_entity.type
_entity.pdbx_description
1 polymer ?
#
loop_
_entity_poly.entity_id
_entity_poly.type
_entity_poly.pdbx_seq_one_letter_code
_entity_poly.pdbx_strand_id
1 'polypeptide(L)' 'MTMFNAGSPTPIVNWPVETYMGLAFTIGWLSNVPVWLAYVLAAVVLILIVVGFYKIGSWVYSLMTKRG' A
#
# COMPACT_ATOMS: atom_id res chain seq x y z
N MET A 1 -13.62 -15.36 4.37
CA MET A 1 -12.16 -15.48 4.56
C MET A 1 -11.45 -16.17 3.39
N THR A 2 -12.03 -17.23 2.82
CA THR A 2 -11.42 -18.02 1.72
C THR A 2 -11.23 -17.25 0.41
N MET A 3 -12.11 -16.29 0.09
CA MET A 3 -11.97 -15.44 -1.11
C MET A 3 -10.84 -14.40 -1.00
N PHE A 4 -10.55 -13.90 0.19
CA PHE A 4 -9.52 -12.88 0.42
C PHE A 4 -8.10 -13.46 0.51
N ASN A 5 -7.98 -14.79 0.67
CA ASN A 5 -6.71 -15.52 0.67
C ASN A 5 -6.48 -16.34 -0.61
N ALA A 6 -7.37 -16.22 -1.62
CA ALA A 6 -7.30 -17.03 -2.82
C ALA A 6 -6.00 -16.72 -3.60
N GLY A 7 -4.99 -17.58 -3.44
CA GLY A 7 -3.67 -17.47 -4.09
C GLY A 7 -2.52 -16.97 -3.21
N SER A 8 -2.78 -16.58 -1.95
CA SER A 8 -1.78 -16.06 -1.01
C SER A 8 -1.68 -16.93 0.24
N PRO A 9 -0.48 -17.42 0.62
CA PRO A 9 -0.29 -18.12 1.90
C PRO A 9 -0.41 -17.17 3.10
N THR A 10 -0.26 -15.86 2.90
CA THR A 10 -0.36 -14.84 3.94
C THR A 10 -1.81 -14.35 4.10
N PRO A 11 -2.38 -14.41 5.32
CA PRO A 11 -3.67 -13.81 5.64
C PRO A 11 -3.74 -12.33 5.22
N ILE A 12 -4.85 -11.90 4.63
CA ILE A 12 -5.04 -10.49 4.21
C ILE A 12 -4.84 -9.48 5.35
N VAL A 13 -5.09 -9.88 6.59
CA VAL A 13 -4.85 -9.07 7.79
C VAL A 13 -3.37 -8.81 8.06
N ASN A 14 -2.47 -9.70 7.62
CA ASN A 14 -1.01 -9.55 7.77
C ASN A 14 -0.38 -8.87 6.56
N TRP A 15 -1.08 -8.80 5.43
CA TRP A 15 -0.58 -8.22 4.18
C TRP A 15 -0.06 -6.76 4.30
N PRO A 16 -0.64 -5.86 5.13
CA PRO A 16 -0.10 -4.52 5.30
C PRO A 16 1.32 -4.51 5.86
N VAL A 17 1.59 -5.36 6.86
CA VAL A 17 2.92 -5.47 7.48
C VAL A 17 3.91 -6.08 6.50
N GLU A 18 3.51 -7.15 5.82
CA GLU A 18 4.35 -7.83 4.81
C GLU A 18 4.70 -6.88 3.65
N THR A 19 3.73 -6.09 3.19
CA THR A 19 3.94 -5.10 2.11
C THR A 19 4.90 -4.01 2.57
N TYR A 20 4.73 -3.50 3.80
CA TYR A 20 5.64 -2.52 4.37
C TYR A 20 7.08 -3.04 4.47
N MET A 21 7.25 -4.26 4.98
CA MET A 21 8.58 -4.88 5.10
C MET A 21 9.21 -5.14 3.73
N GLY A 22 8.43 -5.64 2.76
CA GLY A 22 8.89 -5.86 1.39
C GLY A 22 9.30 -4.56 0.68
N LEU A 23 8.57 -3.47 0.90
CA LEU A 23 8.92 -2.15 0.38
C LEU A 23 10.20 -1.60 1.01
N ALA A 24 10.33 -1.69 2.34
CA ALA A 24 11.53 -1.26 3.04
C ALA A 24 12.77 -2.03 2.55
N PHE A 25 12.64 -3.35 2.39
CA PHE A 25 13.68 -4.18 1.79
C PHE A 25 14.03 -3.74 0.37
N THR A 26 13.03 -3.57 -0.50
CA THR A 26 13.24 -3.19 -1.90
C THR A 26 13.94 -1.83 -2.02
N ILE A 27 13.53 -0.86 -1.20
CA ILE A 27 14.16 0.47 -1.16
C ILE A 27 15.61 0.36 -0.68
N GLY A 28 15.86 -0.34 0.43
CA GLY A 28 17.22 -0.54 0.96
C GLY A 28 18.13 -1.25 -0.05
N TRP A 29 17.60 -2.27 -0.73
CA TRP A 29 18.32 -3.02 -1.76
C TRP A 29 18.64 -2.17 -3.00
N LEU A 30 17.69 -1.38 -3.49
CA LEU A 30 17.85 -0.60 -4.73
C LEU A 30 18.68 0.67 -4.55
N SER A 31 18.55 1.34 -3.39
CA SER A 31 19.11 2.68 -3.16
C SER A 31 20.29 2.72 -2.19
N ASN A 32 20.63 1.60 -1.55
CA ASN A 32 21.73 1.48 -0.58
C ASN A 32 21.66 2.52 0.55
N VAL A 33 20.46 2.97 0.90
CA VAL A 33 20.22 3.92 1.99
C VAL A 33 20.31 3.23 3.36
N PRO A 34 20.56 3.97 4.44
CA PRO A 34 20.50 3.44 5.80
C PRO A 34 19.17 2.74 6.07
N VAL A 35 19.22 1.63 6.82
CA VAL A 35 18.05 0.79 7.11
C VAL A 35 16.89 1.60 7.69
N TRP A 36 17.16 2.48 8.67
CA TRP A 36 16.13 3.32 9.28
C TRP A 36 15.44 4.23 8.26
N LEU A 37 16.18 4.74 7.26
CA LEU A 37 15.64 5.61 6.23
C LEU A 37 14.79 4.83 5.23
N ALA A 38 15.17 3.60 4.89
CA ALA A 38 14.38 2.73 4.02
C ALA A 38 12.97 2.46 4.60
N TYR A 39 12.89 2.24 5.92
CA TYR A 39 11.61 2.08 6.62
C TYR A 39 10.76 3.36 6.59
N VAL A 40 11.36 4.52 6.83
CA VAL A 40 10.66 5.81 6.74
C VAL A 40 10.12 6.05 5.33
N LEU A 41 10.94 5.79 4.31
CA LEU A 41 10.53 5.93 2.91
C LEU A 41 9.41 4.96 2.53
N ALA A 42 9.47 3.70 2.98
CA ALA A 42 8.41 2.73 2.75
C ALA A 42 7.07 3.18 3.36
N ALA A 43 7.09 3.76 4.56
CA ALA A 43 5.89 4.31 5.20
C ALA A 43 5.32 5.47 4.39
N VAL A 44 6.16 6.39 3.92
CA VAL A 44 5.75 7.52 3.08
C VAL A 44 5.11 7.03 1.78
N VAL A 45 5.73 6.07 1.09
CA VAL A 45 5.20 5.49 -0.15
C VAL A 45 3.82 4.87 0.07
N LEU A 46 3.63 4.08 1.14
CA LEU A 46 2.33 3.50 1.46
C LEU A 46 1.26 4.56 1.75
N ILE A 47 1.60 5.61 2.50
CA ILE A 47 0.67 6.71 2.78
C ILE A 47 0.26 7.40 1.46
N LEU A 48 1.21 7.67 0.57
CA LEU A 48 0.94 8.29 -0.73
C LEU A 48 0.03 7.41 -1.60
N ILE A 49 0.24 6.10 -1.60
CA ILE A 49 -0.61 5.12 -2.28
C ILE A 49 -2.04 5.20 -1.71
N VAL A 50 -2.19 5.08 -0.39
CA VAL A 50 -3.51 5.09 0.27
C VAL A 50 -4.26 6.39 -0.01
N VAL A 51 -3.59 7.54 0.17
CA VAL A 51 -4.19 8.85 -0.07
C VAL A 51 -4.51 9.05 -1.56
N GLY A 52 -3.62 8.63 -2.45
CA GLY A 52 -3.81 8.71 -3.89
C GLY A 52 -5.04 7.92 -4.34
N PHE A 53 -5.12 6.65 -3.95
CA PHE A 53 -6.28 5.80 -4.27
C PHE A 53 -7.57 6.28 -3.59
N TYR A 54 -7.51 6.78 -2.35
CA TYR A 54 -8.68 7.36 -1.68
C TYR A 54 -9.21 8.58 -2.43
N LYS A 55 -8.33 9.48 -2.85
CA LYS A 55 -8.70 10.70 -3.58
C LYS A 55 -9.27 10.37 -4.96
N ILE A 56 -8.65 9.43 -5.69
CA ILE A 56 -9.16 8.97 -6.99
C ILE A 56 -10.53 8.30 -6.81
N GLY A 57 -10.67 7.41 -5.84
CA GLY A 57 -11.93 6.73 -5.56
C GLY A 57 -13.05 7.71 -5.18
N SER A 58 -12.76 8.70 -4.33
CA SER A 58 -13.69 9.76 -3.96
C SER A 58 -14.10 10.61 -5.18
N TRP A 59 -13.15 10.93 -6.06
CA TRP A 59 -13.45 11.66 -7.30
C TRP A 59 -14.35 10.86 -8.24
N VAL A 60 -14.05 9.58 -8.47
CA VAL A 60 -14.89 8.68 -9.29
C VAL A 60 -16.26 8.51 -8.67
N TYR A 61 -16.35 8.32 -7.35
CA TYR A 61 -17.61 8.24 -6.62
C TYR A 61 -18.44 9.51 -6.81
N SER A 62 -17.84 10.68 -6.64
CA SER A 62 -18.49 11.98 -6.84
C SER A 62 -19.03 12.14 -8.27
N LEU A 63 -18.30 11.67 -9.29
CA LEU A 63 -18.80 11.66 -10.68
C LEU A 63 -20.01 10.76 -10.87
N MET A 64 -20.02 9.59 -10.23
CA MET A 64 -21.15 8.66 -10.31
C MET A 64 -22.39 9.19 -9.57
N THR A 65 -22.20 9.83 -8.42
CA THR A 65 -23.32 10.34 -7.61
C THR A 65 -23.87 11.69 -8.08
N LYS A 66 -23.11 12.47 -8.86
CA LYS A 66 -23.56 13.75 -9.45
C LYS A 66 -24.50 13.59 -10.66
N ARG A 67 -24.88 12.37 -11.02
CA ARG A 67 -25.77 12.05 -12.15
C ARG A 67 -27.21 11.75 -11.74
N GLY A 68 -27.62 12.20 -10.55
CA GLY A 68 -28.99 12.16 -10.03
C GLY A 68 -29.54 13.55 -9.79
#